data_AF-A0A812K0P2-F1
#
_entry.id   AF-A0A812K0P2-F1
#
_cell.length_a   1.000
_cell.length_b   1.000
_cell.length_c   1.000
_cell.angle_alpha   90.00
_cell.angle_beta   90.00
_cell.angle_gamma   90.00
#
_symmetry.space_group_name_H-M   'P 1'
#
loop_
_entity.id
_entity.type
_entity.pdbx_description
1 polymer ?
#
loop_
_entity_poly.entity_id
_entity_poly.type
_entity_poly.pdbx_seq_one_letter_code
_entity_poly.pdbx_strand_id
1 'polypeptide(L)'
;MKLLPCNAAVSSWEDDAWYDRPGYPPLDGCWIHPPCGDSRLPEVYFCEDCEKTRNEPPPVMYVGSGADTHVQLDASFPERLCRIVRTRQRWSLEALTPRWQVRVQSSGTNATCDTLDVGRPRGLQHGDVISLSTPPTAQASYSFQLEVSELPEASFPNRYPARFPCRSSLPEAPEAPEELRRLAWQTDQMRRRSEQDQVRVADWSNFSQYVKKHYLDHGIHCTSWKISGRGKPCDPKPASFQPRPLPKWICELLAEAPAEGSREQPHASCLAASGSPIKLQQPLQQPLQEAAVDVCRDGTIGGYRATDAADLGAAPSQPEEVVLEETNPLLLQPIQDWLESVDDAGFLLQYYDQIVANFDSLKQIHDVYFHDGCLDGKFFLAAGVTKLGHKRILQKWFRDHFP
;
A
#
# COMPACT_ATOMS: atom_id res chain seq x y z
N MET A 1 8.43 17.51 -0.26
CA MET A 1 9.60 17.93 -1.07
C MET A 1 9.25 17.68 -2.52
N LYS A 2 9.55 18.62 -3.42
CA LYS A 2 9.32 18.48 -4.86
C LYS A 2 10.63 18.70 -5.62
N LEU A 3 10.88 17.88 -6.64
CA LEU A 3 11.89 18.14 -7.67
C LEU A 3 11.12 18.42 -8.97
N LEU A 4 11.14 19.67 -9.40
CA LEU A 4 10.46 20.10 -10.61
C LEU A 4 11.49 20.36 -11.70
N PRO A 5 11.35 19.81 -12.92
CA PRO A 5 12.25 20.16 -14.01
C PRO A 5 12.24 21.67 -14.27
N CYS A 6 13.41 22.28 -14.45
CA CYS A 6 13.51 23.73 -14.65
C CYS A 6 12.83 24.23 -15.94
N ASN A 7 12.54 23.34 -16.88
CA ASN A 7 11.85 23.67 -18.13
C ASN A 7 10.35 23.30 -18.12
N ALA A 8 9.82 22.77 -17.02
CA ALA A 8 8.38 22.53 -16.90
C ALA A 8 7.66 23.89 -16.74
N ALA A 9 6.74 24.20 -17.66
CA ALA A 9 6.04 25.47 -17.68
C ALA A 9 5.02 25.61 -16.53
N VAL A 10 4.38 24.50 -16.16
CA VAL A 10 3.40 24.37 -15.08
C VAL A 10 3.53 22.97 -14.50
N SER A 11 3.41 22.83 -13.18
CA SER A 11 3.47 21.51 -12.53
C SER A 11 2.19 20.71 -12.83
N SER A 12 2.38 19.46 -13.20
CA SER A 12 1.36 18.49 -13.66
C SER A 12 0.53 17.87 -12.53
N TRP A 13 0.24 18.61 -11.45
CA TRP A 13 -0.47 18.04 -10.29
C TRP A 13 -1.89 17.53 -10.57
N GLU A 14 -2.48 17.92 -11.69
CA GLU A 14 -3.90 17.72 -11.99
C GLU A 14 -4.18 16.63 -13.05
N ASP A 15 -3.16 16.04 -13.68
CA ASP A 15 -3.34 15.15 -14.84
C ASP A 15 -3.41 13.65 -14.51
N ASP A 16 -3.58 13.29 -13.24
CA ASP A 16 -3.72 11.91 -12.72
C ASP A 16 -2.60 10.93 -13.13
N ALA A 17 -1.54 11.39 -13.80
CA ALA A 17 -0.44 10.57 -14.30
C ALA A 17 0.68 10.33 -13.26
N TRP A 18 0.43 10.72 -12.00
CA TRP A 18 1.31 10.44 -10.87
C TRP A 18 1.20 8.98 -10.44
N TYR A 19 2.33 8.28 -10.41
CA TYR A 19 2.38 6.91 -9.92
C TYR A 19 3.39 6.75 -8.79
N ASP A 20 3.11 5.79 -7.92
CA ASP A 20 4.04 5.37 -6.87
C ASP A 20 5.17 4.57 -7.52
N ARG A 21 6.42 4.98 -7.29
CA ARG A 21 7.57 4.29 -7.88
C ARG A 21 8.48 3.74 -6.79
N PRO A 22 8.57 2.40 -6.65
CA PRO A 22 9.54 1.81 -5.75
C PRO A 22 10.93 1.87 -6.39
N GLY A 23 11.79 2.77 -5.87
CA GLY A 23 13.23 2.57 -5.94
C GLY A 23 13.67 1.45 -5.00
N TYR A 24 14.97 1.14 -4.93
CA TYR A 24 15.49 0.23 -3.91
C TYR A 24 16.45 0.95 -2.93
N PRO A 25 16.19 0.91 -1.61
CA PRO A 25 15.01 0.32 -0.95
C PRO A 25 13.72 1.10 -1.30
N PRO A 26 12.54 0.45 -1.25
CA PRO A 26 11.27 1.12 -1.51
C PRO A 26 11.07 2.26 -0.53
N LEU A 27 10.54 3.37 -1.04
CA LEU A 27 10.34 4.59 -0.28
C LEU A 27 8.88 5.02 -0.39
N ASP A 28 8.12 4.72 0.67
CA ASP A 28 6.73 5.16 0.79
C ASP A 28 6.61 6.68 0.69
N GLY A 29 5.57 7.14 0.00
CA GLY A 29 5.29 8.57 -0.18
C GLY A 29 6.10 9.25 -1.29
N CYS A 30 6.84 8.48 -2.10
CA CYS A 30 7.52 8.96 -3.29
C CYS A 30 6.64 8.76 -4.54
N TRP A 31 6.21 9.87 -5.12
CA TRP A 31 5.36 9.92 -6.31
C TRP A 31 6.15 10.51 -7.46
N ILE A 32 5.95 9.96 -8.65
CA ILE A 32 6.66 10.38 -9.85
C ILE A 32 5.65 10.65 -10.94
N HIS A 33 5.82 11.80 -11.56
CA HIS A 33 5.11 12.17 -12.76
C HIS A 33 6.04 11.92 -13.96
N PRO A 34 5.57 11.26 -15.04
CA PRO A 34 6.37 11.11 -16.25
C PRO A 34 6.78 12.50 -16.81
N PRO A 35 7.83 12.59 -17.63
CA PRO A 35 8.21 13.87 -18.22
C PRO A 35 7.04 14.47 -19.02
N CYS A 36 6.69 15.73 -18.73
CA CYS A 36 5.61 16.45 -19.40
C CYS A 36 6.18 17.56 -20.32
N GLY A 37 5.50 17.82 -21.44
CA GLY A 37 5.90 18.83 -22.42
C GLY A 37 7.31 18.57 -23.00
N ASP A 38 8.16 19.59 -22.96
CA ASP A 38 9.55 19.52 -23.46
C ASP A 38 10.56 19.01 -22.42
N SER A 39 10.09 18.60 -21.24
CA SER A 39 10.98 18.05 -20.21
C SER A 39 11.40 16.63 -20.53
N ARG A 40 12.69 16.34 -20.31
CA ARG A 40 13.22 14.98 -20.29
C ARG A 40 13.23 14.38 -18.88
N LEU A 41 13.04 15.23 -17.88
CA LEU A 41 13.12 14.85 -16.48
C LEU A 41 11.70 14.62 -15.95
N PRO A 42 11.46 13.54 -15.20
CA PRO A 42 10.19 13.35 -14.51
C PRO A 42 10.04 14.37 -13.36
N GLU A 43 8.82 14.78 -13.02
CA GLU A 43 8.57 15.49 -11.76
C GLU A 43 8.59 14.48 -10.61
N VAL A 44 9.13 14.89 -9.47
CA VAL A 44 9.23 14.02 -8.29
C VAL A 44 8.60 14.73 -7.12
N TYR A 45 7.75 14.03 -6.41
CA TYR A 45 7.19 14.48 -5.16
C TYR A 45 7.44 13.45 -4.07
N PHE A 46 7.90 13.95 -2.95
CA PHE A 46 8.05 13.15 -1.75
C PHE A 46 7.24 13.80 -0.64
N CYS A 47 6.14 13.15 -0.26
CA CYS A 47 5.44 13.44 0.97
C CYS A 47 6.09 12.63 2.08
N GLU A 48 6.61 13.32 3.09
CA GLU A 48 6.92 12.63 4.33
C GLU A 48 5.62 12.55 5.13
N ASP A 49 4.91 11.44 4.97
CA ASP A 49 3.90 11.09 5.94
C ASP A 49 4.61 10.98 7.31
N CYS A 50 4.09 11.72 8.29
CA CYS A 50 4.78 12.27 9.47
C CYS A 50 5.41 11.27 10.47
N GLU A 51 5.67 10.01 10.11
CA GLU A 51 5.68 8.91 11.09
C GLU A 51 6.76 7.85 10.86
N LYS A 52 7.88 8.21 10.24
CA LYS A 52 9.07 7.34 10.36
C LYS A 52 9.53 7.32 11.81
N THR A 53 9.58 6.13 12.39
CA THR A 53 10.08 5.96 13.76
C THR A 53 11.55 6.43 13.82
N ARG A 54 12.00 6.94 14.97
CA ARG A 54 13.41 7.39 15.16
C ARG A 54 14.46 6.31 14.83
N ASN A 55 14.03 5.05 14.70
CA ASN A 55 14.87 3.89 14.42
C ASN A 55 14.91 3.51 12.93
N GLU A 56 14.05 4.08 12.09
CA GLU A 56 14.13 3.86 10.66
C GLU A 56 15.28 4.64 10.04
N PRO A 57 15.98 4.08 9.04
CA PRO A 57 17.00 4.81 8.34
C PRO A 57 16.40 6.05 7.67
N PRO A 58 17.16 7.16 7.59
CA PRO A 58 16.72 8.36 6.89
C PRO A 58 16.29 8.00 5.46
N PRO A 59 15.23 8.61 4.92
CA PRO A 59 14.84 8.35 3.55
C PRO A 59 15.97 8.79 2.61
N VAL A 60 16.33 7.89 1.68
CA VAL A 60 17.35 8.09 0.68
C VAL A 60 16.72 7.87 -0.69
N MET A 61 16.72 8.91 -1.52
CA MET A 61 16.33 8.81 -2.93
C MET A 61 17.57 8.77 -3.79
N TYR A 62 17.58 7.83 -4.73
CA TYR A 62 18.63 7.72 -5.74
C TYR A 62 18.15 8.28 -7.07
N VAL A 63 19.02 9.01 -7.76
CA VAL A 63 18.77 9.60 -9.09
C VAL A 63 19.82 9.05 -10.06
N GLY A 64 19.40 8.54 -11.20
CA GLY A 64 20.30 7.93 -12.21
C GLY A 64 19.56 7.03 -13.18
N SER A 65 20.26 6.38 -14.10
CA SER A 65 19.66 5.52 -15.13
C SER A 65 19.36 4.08 -14.67
N GLY A 66 19.86 3.69 -13.50
CA GLY A 66 19.72 2.34 -12.95
C GLY A 66 18.27 1.98 -12.65
N ALA A 67 17.92 0.69 -12.76
CA ALA A 67 16.57 0.20 -12.44
C ALA A 67 16.23 0.30 -10.94
N ASP A 68 17.23 0.46 -10.10
CA ASP A 68 17.14 0.58 -8.64
C ASP A 68 17.01 2.04 -8.17
N THR A 69 17.07 3.01 -9.09
CA THR A 69 16.92 4.43 -8.73
C THR A 69 15.45 4.80 -8.55
N HIS A 70 15.23 5.79 -7.69
CA HIS A 70 13.89 6.34 -7.48
C HIS A 70 13.55 7.23 -8.67
N VAL A 71 14.48 8.08 -9.08
CA VAL A 71 14.31 8.97 -10.23
C VAL A 71 15.11 8.39 -11.40
N GLN A 72 14.42 7.64 -12.26
CA GLN A 72 15.06 7.03 -13.43
C GLN A 72 15.26 8.08 -14.53
N LEU A 73 16.52 8.29 -14.88
CA LEU A 73 16.94 9.14 -15.98
C LEU A 73 17.14 8.32 -17.26
N ASP A 74 17.35 9.00 -18.38
CA ASP A 74 17.73 8.35 -19.62
C ASP A 74 19.08 7.60 -19.50
N ALA A 75 19.32 6.67 -20.43
CA ALA A 75 20.51 5.82 -20.43
C ALA A 75 21.84 6.59 -20.66
N SER A 76 21.80 7.90 -20.96
CA SER A 76 23.02 8.70 -21.09
C SER A 76 23.63 9.04 -19.72
N PHE A 77 22.85 8.95 -18.64
CA PHE A 77 23.33 9.18 -17.28
C PHE A 77 23.92 7.90 -16.65
N PRO A 78 24.78 8.02 -15.62
CA PRO A 78 25.24 6.88 -14.83
C PRO A 78 24.09 6.17 -14.11
N GLU A 79 24.28 4.88 -13.81
CA GLU A 79 23.29 4.07 -13.07
C GLU A 79 22.86 4.76 -11.78
N ARG A 80 23.80 5.28 -10.99
CA ARG A 80 23.55 6.09 -9.79
C ARG A 80 24.37 7.38 -9.87
N LEU A 81 23.74 8.47 -10.25
CA LEU A 81 24.39 9.77 -10.43
C LEU A 81 24.59 10.49 -9.09
N CYS A 82 23.50 10.64 -8.33
CA CYS A 82 23.49 11.28 -7.02
C CYS A 82 22.44 10.65 -6.09
N ARG A 83 22.55 10.97 -4.81
CA ARG A 83 21.50 10.65 -3.83
C ARG A 83 21.05 11.88 -3.07
N ILE A 84 19.77 11.92 -2.76
CA ILE A 84 19.13 12.92 -1.92
C ILE A 84 18.76 12.25 -0.60
N VAL A 85 19.36 12.73 0.48
CA VAL A 85 19.20 12.18 1.83
C VAL A 85 18.50 13.20 2.69
N ARG A 86 17.48 12.77 3.44
CA ARG A 86 16.90 13.61 4.49
C ARG A 86 17.46 13.23 5.86
N THR A 87 18.13 14.16 6.52
CA THR A 87 18.55 13.98 7.92
C THR A 87 17.78 14.96 8.79
N ARG A 88 16.87 14.44 9.64
CA ARG A 88 15.95 15.25 10.45
C ARG A 88 15.07 16.13 9.54
N GLN A 89 15.18 17.46 9.67
CA GLN A 89 14.45 18.42 8.85
C GLN A 89 15.29 18.99 7.69
N ARG A 90 16.49 18.45 7.44
CA ARG A 90 17.39 18.96 6.40
C ARG A 90 17.53 17.96 5.27
N TRP A 91 17.43 18.47 4.05
CA TRP A 91 17.72 17.73 2.84
C TRP A 91 19.17 17.99 2.42
N SER A 92 19.84 16.96 1.96
CA SER A 92 21.19 17.06 1.41
C SER A 92 21.34 16.24 0.14
N LEU A 93 22.09 16.77 -0.80
CA LEU A 93 22.45 16.14 -2.07
C LEU A 93 23.91 15.71 -2.03
N GLU A 94 24.19 14.51 -2.53
CA GLU A 94 25.54 13.96 -2.61
C GLU A 94 25.78 13.36 -4.00
N ALA A 95 26.84 13.79 -4.67
CA ALA A 95 27.28 13.19 -5.92
C ALA A 95 27.92 11.82 -5.66
N LEU A 96 27.56 10.81 -6.46
CA LEU A 96 28.05 9.44 -6.30
C LEU A 96 29.12 9.07 -7.33
N THR A 97 29.22 9.82 -8.43
CA THR A 97 30.14 9.51 -9.54
C THR A 97 31.08 10.69 -9.84
N PRO A 98 32.40 10.46 -9.98
CA PRO A 98 33.37 11.54 -10.23
C PRO A 98 33.38 12.03 -11.67
N ARG A 99 32.91 11.22 -12.62
CA ARG A 99 32.89 11.57 -14.04
C ARG A 99 31.80 12.58 -14.38
N TRP A 100 30.73 12.64 -13.58
CA TRP A 100 29.59 13.50 -13.79
C TRP A 100 29.55 14.58 -12.72
N GLN A 101 29.72 15.82 -13.14
CA GLN A 101 29.70 16.95 -12.23
C GLN A 101 28.25 17.37 -11.96
N VAL A 102 27.73 16.92 -10.82
CA VAL A 102 26.47 17.45 -10.27
C VAL A 102 26.76 18.83 -9.68
N ARG A 103 25.97 19.83 -10.08
CA ARG A 103 26.13 21.21 -9.61
C ARG A 103 24.88 21.67 -8.89
N VAL A 104 25.05 22.50 -7.86
CA VAL A 104 23.95 23.14 -7.15
C VAL A 104 24.12 24.64 -7.28
N GLN A 105 23.11 25.30 -7.83
CA GLN A 105 23.01 26.75 -7.82
C GLN A 105 22.11 27.18 -6.68
N SER A 106 22.67 27.91 -5.72
CA SER A 106 21.93 28.36 -4.53
C SER A 106 20.85 29.38 -4.92
N SER A 107 19.68 29.30 -4.30
CA SER A 107 18.65 30.34 -4.45
C SER A 107 19.09 31.65 -3.77
N GLY A 108 18.89 32.79 -4.45
CA GLY A 108 19.20 34.12 -3.90
C GLY A 108 19.84 35.08 -4.89
N THR A 109 19.99 36.34 -4.46
CA THR A 109 20.58 37.43 -5.28
C THR A 109 22.05 37.21 -5.62
N ASN A 110 22.77 36.45 -4.78
CA ASN A 110 24.16 36.06 -4.97
C ASN A 110 24.27 34.56 -5.27
N ALA A 111 23.52 34.08 -6.26
CA ALA A 111 23.51 32.67 -6.64
C ALA A 111 24.91 32.19 -7.03
N THR A 112 25.54 31.39 -6.18
CA THR A 112 26.78 30.67 -6.50
C THR A 112 26.43 29.32 -7.08
N CYS A 113 27.17 28.90 -8.11
CA CYS A 113 27.06 27.56 -8.70
C CYS A 113 28.24 26.73 -8.22
N ASP A 114 27.97 25.83 -7.28
CA ASP A 114 28.98 24.97 -6.66
C ASP A 114 28.96 23.60 -7.34
N THR A 115 30.14 23.09 -7.72
CA THR A 115 30.27 21.69 -8.16
C THR A 115 30.41 20.80 -6.94
N LEU A 116 29.61 19.73 -6.86
CA LEU A 116 29.65 18.82 -5.72
C LEU A 116 30.84 17.87 -5.80
N ASP A 117 31.61 17.82 -4.72
CA ASP A 117 32.61 16.78 -4.50
C ASP A 117 31.92 15.42 -4.27
N VAL A 118 32.44 14.36 -4.88
CA VAL A 118 31.93 13.00 -4.69
C VAL A 118 32.03 12.60 -3.22
N GLY A 119 30.94 12.04 -2.67
CA GLY A 119 30.91 11.58 -1.28
C GLY A 119 30.72 12.68 -0.23
N ARG A 120 30.64 13.96 -0.62
CA ARG A 120 30.41 15.08 0.30
C ARG A 120 29.00 15.62 0.17
N PRO A 121 28.13 15.44 1.18
CA PRO A 121 26.76 15.94 1.12
C PRO A 121 26.72 17.47 1.22
N ARG A 122 25.89 18.10 0.37
CA ARG A 122 25.58 19.53 0.37
C ARG A 122 24.12 19.72 0.77
N GLY A 123 23.87 20.56 1.78
CA GLY A 123 22.51 20.90 2.18
C GLY A 123 21.76 21.63 1.07
N LEU A 124 20.50 21.22 0.82
CA LEU A 124 19.59 21.86 -0.14
C LEU A 124 18.64 22.81 0.57
N GLN A 125 18.35 23.94 -0.08
CA GLN A 125 17.37 24.94 0.34
C GLN A 125 16.26 25.09 -0.69
N HIS A 126 15.10 25.57 -0.25
CA HIS A 126 13.98 25.87 -1.14
C HIS A 126 14.44 26.84 -2.25
N GLY A 127 14.18 26.48 -3.50
CA GLY A 127 14.54 27.25 -4.69
C GLY A 127 15.90 26.89 -5.29
N ASP A 128 16.72 26.04 -4.65
CA ASP A 128 18.01 25.63 -5.21
C ASP A 128 17.81 24.89 -6.54
N VAL A 129 18.74 25.10 -7.49
CA VAL A 129 18.71 24.42 -8.79
C VAL A 129 19.82 23.37 -8.86
N ILE A 130 19.42 22.12 -9.01
CA ILE A 130 20.30 20.95 -9.12
C ILE A 130 20.49 20.66 -10.61
N SER A 131 21.72 20.81 -11.12
CA SER A 131 22.05 20.50 -12.50
C SER A 131 22.82 19.17 -12.59
N LEU A 132 22.34 18.28 -13.46
CA LEU A 132 22.84 16.92 -13.63
C LEU A 132 23.83 16.78 -14.80
N SER A 133 23.98 17.82 -15.63
CA SER A 133 24.87 17.85 -16.79
C SER A 133 25.96 18.93 -16.68
N THR A 134 27.04 18.76 -17.44
CA THR A 134 28.05 19.80 -17.67
C THR A 134 28.24 20.02 -19.17
N PRO A 135 27.94 21.22 -19.71
CA PRO A 135 27.44 22.41 -19.00
C PRO A 135 26.04 22.22 -18.42
N PRO A 136 25.63 23.02 -17.42
CA PRO A 136 24.25 23.06 -16.93
C PRO A 136 23.28 23.36 -18.07
N THR A 137 22.23 22.56 -18.21
CA THR A 137 21.17 22.78 -19.20
C THR A 137 19.82 22.69 -18.52
N ALA A 138 18.86 23.52 -18.92
CA ALA A 138 17.52 23.50 -18.32
C ALA A 138 16.82 22.14 -18.44
N GLN A 139 17.15 21.36 -19.48
CA GLN A 139 16.63 20.00 -19.71
C GLN A 139 17.20 18.96 -18.75
N ALA A 140 18.32 19.24 -18.08
CA ALA A 140 18.99 18.35 -17.14
C ALA A 140 19.10 18.99 -15.75
N SER A 141 18.19 19.91 -15.42
CA SER A 141 18.17 20.61 -14.13
C SER A 141 16.82 20.48 -13.44
N TYR A 142 16.89 20.28 -12.12
CA TYR A 142 15.75 20.27 -11.20
C TYR A 142 15.75 21.54 -10.34
N SER A 143 14.59 22.16 -10.15
CA SER A 143 14.33 23.09 -9.06
C SER A 143 13.89 22.30 -7.84
N PHE A 144 14.61 22.48 -6.73
CA PHE A 144 14.28 21.88 -5.44
C PHE A 144 13.28 22.76 -4.69
N GLN A 145 12.08 22.25 -4.45
CA GLN A 145 11.05 22.96 -3.69
C GLN A 145 10.76 22.23 -2.39
N LEU A 146 10.94 22.94 -1.29
CA LEU A 146 10.49 22.46 0.02
C LEU A 146 9.15 23.11 0.33
N GLU A 147 8.09 22.31 0.31
CA GLU A 147 6.80 22.69 0.88
C GLU A 147 6.88 22.40 2.38
N VAL A 148 7.25 23.41 3.14
CA VAL A 148 7.15 23.34 4.60
C VAL A 148 5.72 23.70 4.92
N SER A 149 4.84 22.71 5.03
CA SER A 149 3.62 22.93 5.80
C SER A 149 4.10 23.27 7.20
N GLU A 150 3.98 24.53 7.60
CA GLU A 150 4.19 24.97 8.98
C GLU A 150 3.10 24.35 9.84
N LEU A 151 3.14 23.02 10.03
CA LEU A 151 2.56 22.43 11.20
C LEU A 151 3.41 22.99 12.34
N PRO A 152 2.86 23.87 13.19
CA PRO A 152 3.63 24.49 14.24
C PRO A 152 4.30 23.36 15.03
N GLU A 153 5.62 23.45 15.26
CA GLU A 153 6.38 22.47 16.05
C GLU A 153 5.74 22.16 17.42
N ALA A 154 4.76 22.96 17.84
CA ALA A 154 3.89 22.75 18.99
C ALA A 154 2.86 21.61 18.86
N SER A 155 2.60 21.03 17.68
CA SER A 155 1.49 20.07 17.49
C SER A 155 1.90 18.61 17.22
N PHE A 156 3.17 18.26 17.34
CA PHE A 156 3.48 16.85 17.64
C PHE A 156 3.19 16.63 19.13
N PRO A 157 2.23 15.77 19.49
CA PRO A 157 1.83 15.53 20.87
C PRO A 157 2.87 14.63 21.56
N ASN A 158 4.17 14.90 21.37
CA ASN A 158 5.26 14.30 22.13
C ASN A 158 5.80 15.25 23.21
N ARG A 159 5.30 16.50 23.28
CA ARG A 159 5.44 17.34 24.47
C ARG A 159 4.23 17.16 25.36
N TYR A 160 4.50 16.73 26.58
CA TYR A 160 3.54 16.72 27.66
C TYR A 160 2.94 18.14 27.81
N PRO A 161 1.62 18.34 27.68
CA PRO A 161 1.03 19.66 27.84
C PRO A 161 1.34 20.16 29.26
N ALA A 162 1.86 21.40 29.37
CA ALA A 162 2.31 21.96 30.65
C ALA A 162 1.19 22.02 31.71
N ARG A 163 -0.07 21.99 31.27
CA ARG A 163 -1.25 21.88 32.13
C ARG A 163 -2.29 20.99 31.46
N PHE A 164 -2.63 19.87 32.10
CA PHE A 164 -3.86 19.15 31.76
C PHE A 164 -5.05 20.03 32.19
N PRO A 165 -6.07 20.23 31.33
CA PRO A 165 -7.33 20.82 31.75
C PRO A 165 -8.14 19.81 32.56
N CYS A 166 -7.66 19.44 33.75
CA CYS A 166 -8.43 18.68 34.71
C CYS A 166 -8.35 19.40 36.06
N ARG A 167 -9.31 20.28 36.31
CA ARG A 167 -9.87 20.31 37.67
C ARG A 167 -10.60 18.99 37.82
N SER A 168 -10.07 18.08 38.65
CA SER A 168 -10.81 16.90 39.06
C SER A 168 -12.20 17.35 39.53
N SER A 169 -13.25 16.64 39.10
CA SER A 169 -14.61 16.81 39.61
C SER A 169 -14.74 16.49 41.11
N LEU A 170 -13.65 16.01 41.72
CA LEU A 170 -13.50 15.77 43.16
C LEU A 170 -12.37 16.68 43.68
N PRO A 171 -12.68 17.78 44.39
CA PRO A 171 -11.69 18.70 44.95
C PRO A 171 -10.78 18.06 46.02
N GLU A 172 -11.13 16.87 46.51
CA GLU A 172 -10.39 16.15 47.55
C GLU A 172 -9.54 14.97 47.02
N ALA A 173 -9.55 14.70 45.72
CA ALA A 173 -8.73 13.63 45.17
C ALA A 173 -7.23 14.01 45.24
N PRO A 174 -6.34 13.13 45.74
CA PRO A 174 -4.90 13.41 45.75
C PRO A 174 -4.38 13.58 44.32
N GLU A 175 -3.44 14.52 44.12
CA GLU A 175 -2.79 14.70 42.83
C GLU A 175 -2.04 13.42 42.42
N ALA A 176 -2.31 12.95 41.21
CA ALA A 176 -1.60 11.80 40.66
C ALA A 176 -0.09 12.12 40.51
N PRO A 177 0.80 11.20 40.91
CA PRO A 177 2.23 11.30 40.63
C PRO A 177 2.52 11.69 39.17
N GLU A 178 3.50 12.55 38.94
CA GLU A 178 3.82 13.07 37.60
C GLU A 178 4.12 11.94 36.61
N GLU A 179 4.77 10.87 37.07
CA GLU A 179 5.07 9.68 36.27
C GLU A 179 3.80 8.97 35.77
N LEU A 180 2.78 8.81 36.63
CA LEU A 180 1.50 8.22 36.24
C LEU A 180 0.76 9.10 35.24
N ARG A 181 0.83 10.43 35.38
CA ARG A 181 0.22 11.34 34.41
C ARG A 181 0.93 11.26 33.04
N ARG A 182 2.26 11.14 33.05
CA ARG A 182 3.06 10.88 31.83
C ARG A 182 2.67 9.56 31.17
N LEU A 183 2.53 8.49 31.95
CA LEU A 183 2.11 7.17 31.46
C LEU A 183 0.70 7.19 30.87
N ALA A 184 -0.25 7.88 31.50
CA ALA A 184 -1.60 8.02 30.99
C ALA A 184 -1.62 8.70 29.61
N TRP A 185 -0.83 9.76 29.45
CA TRP A 185 -0.68 10.44 28.17
C TRP A 185 0.04 9.58 27.13
N GLN A 186 1.10 8.85 27.50
CA GLN A 186 1.79 7.91 26.59
C GLN A 186 0.85 6.79 26.15
N THR A 187 -0.05 6.34 27.03
CA THR A 187 -1.07 5.33 26.72
C THR A 187 -2.08 5.86 25.72
N ASP A 188 -2.52 7.11 25.84
CA ASP A 188 -3.38 7.75 24.84
C ASP A 188 -2.68 7.91 23.49
N GLN A 189 -1.39 8.27 23.48
CA GLN A 189 -0.60 8.32 22.25
C GLN A 189 -0.48 6.94 21.60
N MET A 190 -0.15 5.90 22.38
CA MET A 190 -0.11 4.53 21.87
C MET A 190 -1.47 4.12 21.31
N ARG A 191 -2.58 4.47 21.98
CA ARG A 191 -3.94 4.14 21.53
C ARG A 191 -4.23 4.77 20.18
N ARG A 192 -4.00 6.08 20.02
CA ARG A 192 -4.23 6.80 18.75
C ARG A 192 -3.38 6.24 17.63
N ARG A 193 -2.10 5.95 17.90
CA ARG A 193 -1.20 5.32 16.94
C ARG A 193 -1.67 3.91 16.57
N SER A 194 -2.21 3.14 17.53
CA SER A 194 -2.79 1.82 17.26
C SER A 194 -4.07 1.90 16.44
N GLU A 195 -4.92 2.92 16.64
CA GLU A 195 -6.12 3.18 15.82
C GLU A 195 -5.76 3.54 14.37
N GLN A 196 -4.50 3.90 14.12
CA GLN A 196 -3.93 4.21 12.80
C GLN A 196 -3.05 3.07 12.26
N ASP A 197 -3.07 1.89 12.90
CA ASP A 197 -2.21 0.73 12.59
C ASP A 197 -0.68 0.99 12.66
N GLN A 198 -0.27 2.03 13.40
CA GLN A 198 1.13 2.46 13.53
C GLN A 198 1.86 1.81 14.72
N VAL A 199 1.20 0.91 15.45
CA VAL A 199 1.77 0.23 16.62
C VAL A 199 1.79 -1.26 16.35
N ARG A 200 2.99 -1.86 16.34
CA ARG A 200 3.13 -3.31 16.27
C ARG A 200 2.58 -3.93 17.55
N VAL A 201 1.96 -5.10 17.42
CA VAL A 201 1.41 -5.86 18.56
C VAL A 201 2.45 -6.10 19.67
N ALA A 202 3.71 -6.35 19.29
CA ALA A 202 4.81 -6.52 20.24
C ALA A 202 5.13 -5.24 21.04
N ASP A 203 5.12 -4.07 20.38
CA ASP A 203 5.40 -2.78 21.02
C ASP A 203 4.27 -2.41 22.00
N TRP A 204 3.02 -2.68 21.60
CA TRP A 204 1.86 -2.54 22.49
C TRP A 204 1.97 -3.43 23.72
N SER A 205 2.33 -4.70 23.54
CA SER A 205 2.49 -5.66 24.63
C SER A 205 3.59 -5.22 25.60
N ASN A 206 4.77 -4.86 25.09
CA ASN A 206 5.88 -4.38 25.91
C ASN A 206 5.52 -3.11 26.68
N PHE A 207 4.88 -2.14 26.02
CA PHE A 207 4.40 -0.92 26.67
C PHE A 207 3.37 -1.21 27.77
N SER A 208 2.43 -2.12 27.51
CA SER A 208 1.42 -2.50 28.51
C SER A 208 2.02 -3.15 29.76
N GLN A 209 3.07 -3.98 29.61
CA GLN A 209 3.78 -4.57 30.75
C GLN A 209 4.58 -3.52 31.52
N TYR A 210 5.20 -2.57 30.82
CA TYR A 210 5.90 -1.44 31.43
C TYR A 210 4.96 -0.56 32.26
N VAL A 211 3.81 -0.20 31.70
CA VAL A 211 2.75 0.53 32.40
C VAL A 211 2.31 -0.26 33.64
N LYS A 212 1.98 -1.55 33.48
CA LYS A 212 1.53 -2.41 34.60
C LYS A 212 2.55 -2.45 35.75
N LYS A 213 3.84 -2.55 35.44
CA LYS A 213 4.91 -2.53 36.45
C LYS A 213 4.94 -1.20 37.19
N HIS A 214 4.89 -0.06 36.49
CA HIS A 214 4.88 1.25 37.12
C HIS A 214 3.65 1.50 38.01
N TYR A 215 2.47 1.04 37.59
CA TYR A 215 1.28 1.13 38.43
C TYR A 215 1.44 0.31 39.72
N LEU A 216 2.08 -0.87 39.64
CA LEU A 216 2.39 -1.69 40.81
C LEU A 216 3.37 -1.00 41.78
N ASP A 217 4.38 -0.28 41.27
CA ASP A 217 5.33 0.48 42.08
C ASP A 217 4.65 1.61 42.90
N HIS A 218 3.50 2.09 42.42
CA HIS A 218 2.64 3.06 43.13
C HIS A 218 1.53 2.40 43.97
N GLY A 219 1.55 1.07 44.15
CA GLY A 219 0.54 0.33 44.91
C GLY A 219 -0.82 0.22 44.20
N ILE A 220 -0.89 0.50 42.90
CA ILE A 220 -2.11 0.41 42.10
C ILE A 220 -2.15 -0.97 41.42
N HIS A 221 -3.07 -1.82 41.85
CA HIS A 221 -3.27 -3.12 41.23
C HIS A 221 -4.20 -3.02 40.01
N CYS A 222 -3.64 -3.17 38.81
CA CYS A 222 -4.43 -3.28 37.59
C CYS A 222 -5.14 -4.63 37.54
N THR A 223 -6.46 -4.66 37.73
CA THR A 223 -7.29 -5.83 37.42
C THR A 223 -7.63 -5.84 35.94
N SER A 224 -7.54 -7.01 35.29
CA SER A 224 -8.03 -7.16 33.92
C SER A 224 -9.47 -6.67 33.83
N TRP A 225 -9.78 -5.89 32.79
CA TRP A 225 -11.14 -5.39 32.56
C TRP A 225 -12.08 -6.58 32.46
N LYS A 226 -12.94 -6.75 33.47
CA LYS A 226 -13.98 -7.77 33.43
C LYS A 226 -15.01 -7.25 32.42
N ILE A 227 -15.08 -7.86 31.24
CA ILE A 227 -16.12 -7.58 30.25
C ILE A 227 -17.44 -8.09 30.84
N SER A 228 -18.05 -7.29 31.70
CA SER A 228 -19.36 -7.57 32.28
C SER A 228 -20.41 -7.36 31.19
N GLY A 229 -20.62 -8.38 30.35
CA GLY A 229 -21.74 -8.37 29.41
C GLY A 229 -21.64 -9.27 28.18
N ARG A 230 -20.45 -9.65 27.72
CA ARG A 230 -20.29 -10.59 26.58
C ARG A 230 -19.04 -11.45 26.71
N GLY A 231 -19.10 -12.37 27.67
CA GLY A 231 -18.04 -13.34 27.88
C GLY A 231 -17.95 -13.67 29.35
N LYS A 232 -18.63 -14.73 29.77
CA LYS A 232 -18.30 -15.40 31.02
C LYS A 232 -16.78 -15.62 31.08
N PRO A 233 -16.14 -15.49 32.25
CA PRO A 233 -14.75 -15.91 32.40
C PRO A 233 -14.67 -17.39 32.05
N CYS A 234 -14.13 -17.67 30.88
CA CYS A 234 -13.84 -19.00 30.34
C CYS A 234 -14.84 -20.08 30.77
N ASP A 235 -15.83 -20.39 29.91
CA ASP A 235 -16.08 -21.82 29.72
C ASP A 235 -14.69 -22.47 29.52
N PRO A 236 -14.35 -23.57 30.22
CA PRO A 236 -13.06 -24.23 30.03
C PRO A 236 -12.84 -24.31 28.54
N LYS A 237 -11.74 -23.71 28.07
CA LYS A 237 -11.40 -23.56 26.64
C LYS A 237 -11.88 -24.85 25.97
N PRO A 238 -12.92 -24.83 25.11
CA PRO A 238 -13.47 -26.07 24.57
C PRO A 238 -12.28 -26.86 24.07
N ALA A 239 -12.18 -28.12 24.48
CA ALA A 239 -11.00 -28.95 24.29
C ALA A 239 -10.41 -28.61 22.92
N SER A 240 -9.19 -28.05 22.93
CA SER A 240 -8.57 -27.42 21.76
C SER A 240 -8.98 -28.21 20.53
N PHE A 241 -9.64 -27.54 19.56
CA PHE A 241 -10.11 -28.19 18.34
C PHE A 241 -9.08 -29.23 17.90
N GLN A 242 -9.54 -30.48 17.74
CA GLN A 242 -8.72 -31.55 17.17
C GLN A 242 -7.97 -30.92 15.98
N PRO A 243 -6.63 -30.95 15.96
CA PRO A 243 -5.87 -30.32 14.88
C PRO A 243 -6.45 -30.81 13.58
N ARG A 244 -6.84 -29.89 12.69
CA ARG A 244 -7.41 -30.28 11.40
C ARG A 244 -6.41 -31.19 10.72
N PRO A 245 -6.82 -32.37 10.22
CA PRO A 245 -5.91 -33.22 9.48
C PRO A 245 -5.32 -32.38 8.34
N LEU A 246 -3.99 -32.44 8.20
CA LEU A 246 -3.31 -31.75 7.12
C LEU A 246 -3.90 -32.23 5.79
N PRO A 247 -4.13 -31.33 4.82
CA PRO A 247 -4.48 -31.72 3.46
C PRO A 247 -3.54 -32.81 2.92
N LYS A 248 -4.09 -33.78 2.18
CA LYS A 248 -3.35 -34.98 1.73
C LYS A 248 -2.03 -34.64 1.03
N TRP A 249 -2.02 -33.59 0.21
CA TRP A 249 -0.84 -33.14 -0.51
C TRP A 249 0.29 -32.66 0.42
N ILE A 250 -0.02 -32.08 1.58
CA ILE A 250 0.99 -31.68 2.58
C ILE A 250 1.58 -32.92 3.26
N CYS A 251 0.74 -33.92 3.55
CA CYS A 251 1.22 -35.19 4.10
C CYS A 251 2.14 -35.92 3.10
N GLU A 252 1.80 -35.90 1.81
CA GLU A 252 2.63 -36.46 0.74
C GLU A 252 3.97 -35.71 0.63
N LEU A 253 3.93 -34.37 0.63
CA LEU A 253 5.14 -33.53 0.58
C LEU A 253 6.07 -33.72 1.79
N LEU A 254 5.51 -33.91 2.99
CA LEU A 254 6.27 -34.22 4.20
C LEU A 254 6.81 -35.65 4.22
N ALA A 255 6.13 -36.59 3.55
CA ALA A 255 6.59 -37.97 3.41
C ALA A 255 7.70 -38.13 2.36
N GLU A 256 7.69 -37.27 1.32
CA GLU A 256 8.71 -37.23 0.26
C GLU A 256 9.98 -36.46 0.67
N ALA A 257 9.92 -35.68 1.74
CA ALA A 257 11.07 -34.94 2.24
C ALA A 257 12.21 -35.93 2.62
N PRO A 258 13.39 -35.84 1.99
CA PRO A 258 14.51 -36.72 2.31
C PRO A 258 14.90 -36.53 3.78
N ALA A 259 15.21 -37.64 4.46
CA ALA A 259 15.61 -37.62 5.86
C ALA A 259 16.92 -36.82 6.04
N GLU A 260 16.81 -35.51 6.26
CA GLU A 260 17.95 -34.66 6.60
C GLU A 260 18.44 -35.06 8.00
N GLY A 261 19.72 -35.41 8.07
CA GLY A 261 20.36 -35.97 9.25
C GLY A 261 20.16 -35.14 10.53
N SER A 262 19.82 -35.85 11.60
CA SER A 262 20.02 -35.51 13.01
C SER A 262 19.61 -34.10 13.48
N ARG A 263 18.48 -33.58 13.02
CA ARG A 263 17.76 -32.52 13.76
C ARG A 263 16.44 -33.07 14.27
N GLU A 264 16.23 -33.05 15.59
CA GLU A 264 14.92 -33.33 16.19
C GLU A 264 13.88 -32.42 15.55
N GLN A 265 12.99 -32.99 14.74
CA GLN A 265 11.98 -32.21 14.06
C GLN A 265 10.88 -31.81 15.04
N PRO A 266 10.59 -30.52 15.22
CA PRO A 266 9.55 -30.02 16.13
C PRO A 266 8.12 -30.43 15.71
N HIS A 267 7.96 -31.09 14.57
CA HIS A 267 6.67 -31.50 14.01
C HIS A 267 6.33 -32.99 14.21
N ALA A 268 7.27 -33.79 14.74
CA ALA A 268 7.06 -35.22 15.00
C ALA A 268 5.90 -35.48 15.98
N SER A 269 5.72 -34.60 16.98
CA SER A 269 4.60 -34.68 17.92
C SER A 269 3.24 -34.37 17.27
N CYS A 270 3.22 -33.50 16.25
CA CYS A 270 2.00 -33.15 15.52
C CYS A 270 1.55 -34.28 14.57
N LEU A 271 2.52 -34.99 13.96
CA LEU A 271 2.26 -36.18 13.14
C LEU A 271 1.69 -37.33 13.98
N ALA A 272 2.26 -37.61 15.15
CA ALA A 272 1.77 -38.65 16.06
C ALA A 272 0.34 -38.36 16.59
N ALA A 273 -0.01 -37.09 16.79
CA ALA A 273 -1.34 -36.68 17.24
C ALA A 273 -2.42 -36.79 16.15
N SER A 274 -2.06 -36.89 14.86
CA SER A 274 -3.00 -36.91 13.73
C SER A 274 -3.71 -38.26 13.48
N GLY A 275 -3.40 -39.30 14.26
CA GLY A 275 -4.12 -40.58 14.28
C GLY A 275 -4.13 -41.39 12.98
N SER A 276 -3.34 -41.02 11.97
CA SER A 276 -3.37 -41.68 10.66
C SER A 276 -2.40 -42.87 10.62
N PRO A 277 -2.86 -44.12 10.48
CA PRO A 277 -1.96 -45.26 10.32
C PRO A 277 -1.34 -45.22 8.91
N ILE A 278 -0.03 -44.93 8.86
CA ILE A 278 0.75 -45.02 7.62
C ILE A 278 0.87 -46.51 7.26
N LYS A 279 0.05 -46.97 6.31
CA LYS A 279 0.28 -48.26 5.64
C LYS A 279 1.44 -48.07 4.65
N LEU A 280 2.59 -48.67 4.97
CA LEU A 280 3.67 -48.88 4.01
C LEU A 280 3.13 -49.71 2.84
N GLN A 281 2.88 -49.07 1.70
CA GLN A 281 2.54 -49.75 0.45
C GLN A 281 3.79 -50.41 -0.12
N GLN A 282 3.73 -51.73 -0.29
CA GLN A 282 4.64 -52.47 -1.15
C GLN A 282 4.35 -52.13 -2.63
N PRO A 283 5.36 -52.16 -3.51
CA PRO A 283 5.20 -51.79 -4.91
C PRO A 283 4.47 -52.90 -5.68
N LEU A 284 3.33 -52.53 -6.29
CA LEU A 284 2.57 -53.39 -7.19
C LEU A 284 2.85 -53.00 -8.64
N GLN A 285 3.31 -53.98 -9.42
CA GLN A 285 3.59 -53.94 -10.84
C GLN A 285 2.32 -53.64 -11.66
N GLN A 286 2.42 -52.76 -12.65
CA GLN A 286 1.40 -52.56 -13.67
C GLN A 286 1.58 -53.55 -14.84
N PRO A 287 0.49 -53.91 -15.53
CA PRO A 287 0.55 -54.17 -16.96
C PRO A 287 -0.30 -53.18 -17.76
N LEU A 288 0.25 -52.84 -18.94
CA LEU A 288 -0.37 -52.09 -20.03
C LEU A 288 -1.69 -52.74 -20.52
N GLN A 289 -2.64 -51.91 -20.95
CA GLN A 289 -3.58 -52.28 -22.01
C GLN A 289 -4.01 -51.09 -22.86
N GLU A 290 -3.85 -51.26 -24.18
CA GLU A 290 -4.32 -50.43 -25.28
C GLU A 290 -5.80 -50.70 -25.61
N ALA A 291 -6.52 -49.66 -26.06
CA ALA A 291 -7.60 -49.67 -27.07
C ALA A 291 -8.01 -48.20 -27.30
N ALA A 292 -7.80 -47.54 -28.45
CA ALA A 292 -8.32 -47.76 -29.80
C ALA A 292 -9.83 -47.45 -29.98
N VAL A 293 -10.08 -46.27 -30.58
CA VAL A 293 -11.07 -45.90 -31.64
C VAL A 293 -12.57 -46.08 -31.36
N ASP A 294 -13.35 -44.99 -31.40
CA ASP A 294 -14.43 -44.90 -32.41
C ASP A 294 -14.91 -43.47 -32.73
N VAL A 295 -15.26 -43.31 -34.01
CA VAL A 295 -15.67 -42.09 -34.73
C VAL A 295 -17.18 -42.13 -34.90
N CYS A 296 -17.88 -41.01 -34.68
CA CYS A 296 -19.24 -40.83 -35.18
C CYS A 296 -19.37 -39.51 -35.94
N ARG A 297 -19.86 -39.66 -37.18
CA ARG A 297 -20.07 -38.65 -38.22
C ARG A 297 -21.53 -38.75 -38.66
N ASP A 298 -22.06 -37.60 -39.08
CA ASP A 298 -23.19 -37.36 -39.99
C ASP A 298 -24.65 -37.50 -39.53
N GLY A 299 -25.41 -36.47 -39.91
CA GLY A 299 -26.86 -36.35 -39.84
C GLY A 299 -27.35 -35.12 -40.60
N THR A 300 -27.35 -35.21 -41.93
CA THR A 300 -27.97 -34.27 -42.89
C THR A 300 -29.45 -34.63 -43.11
N ILE A 301 -30.33 -33.64 -43.35
CA ILE A 301 -31.35 -33.57 -44.44
C ILE A 301 -32.47 -32.57 -44.07
N GLY A 302 -32.81 -31.68 -45.02
CA GLY A 302 -34.12 -31.03 -45.05
C GLY A 302 -34.14 -29.71 -45.83
N GLY A 303 -34.23 -29.80 -47.17
CA GLY A 303 -34.41 -28.63 -48.04
C GLY A 303 -35.87 -28.26 -48.26
N TYR A 304 -36.13 -27.00 -48.63
CA TYR A 304 -37.33 -26.57 -49.35
C TYR A 304 -37.03 -25.45 -50.35
N ARG A 305 -37.84 -25.46 -51.40
CA ARG A 305 -37.74 -24.77 -52.70
C ARG A 305 -38.07 -23.28 -52.66
N ALA A 306 -37.50 -22.62 -53.67
CA ALA A 306 -37.80 -21.28 -54.17
C ALA A 306 -39.20 -21.12 -54.80
N THR A 307 -39.74 -19.91 -54.68
CA THR A 307 -40.62 -19.27 -55.67
C THR A 307 -40.30 -17.78 -55.75
N ASP A 308 -40.07 -17.32 -56.98
CA ASP A 308 -39.92 -15.92 -57.39
C ASP A 308 -41.24 -15.13 -57.25
N ALA A 309 -41.14 -13.84 -56.90
CA ALA A 309 -41.83 -12.74 -57.58
C ALA A 309 -41.44 -11.39 -56.93
N ALA A 310 -41.13 -10.42 -57.80
CA ALA A 310 -40.74 -9.05 -57.49
C ALA A 310 -41.88 -8.23 -56.91
N ASP A 311 -41.59 -7.39 -55.91
CA ASP A 311 -42.30 -6.13 -55.72
C ASP A 311 -41.45 -5.07 -54.99
N LEU A 312 -41.61 -3.83 -55.40
CA LEU A 312 -40.86 -2.64 -55.00
C LEU A 312 -41.42 -2.08 -53.69
N GLY A 313 -40.63 -2.05 -52.62
CA GLY A 313 -41.00 -1.28 -51.43
C GLY A 313 -40.13 -1.53 -50.20
N ALA A 314 -39.49 -0.45 -49.72
CA ALA A 314 -38.88 -0.29 -48.39
C ALA A 314 -37.82 -1.32 -47.97
N ALA A 315 -36.55 -0.92 -47.99
CA ALA A 315 -35.45 -1.70 -47.42
C ALA A 315 -35.72 -2.03 -45.94
N PRO A 316 -35.81 -3.31 -45.56
CA PRO A 316 -35.97 -3.68 -44.17
C PRO A 316 -34.65 -3.42 -43.46
N SER A 317 -34.68 -2.50 -42.49
CA SER A 317 -33.64 -2.32 -41.49
C SER A 317 -33.27 -3.70 -40.95
N GLN A 318 -32.02 -4.11 -41.18
CA GLN A 318 -31.49 -5.33 -40.58
C GLN A 318 -31.67 -5.21 -39.06
N PRO A 319 -32.12 -6.27 -38.36
CA PRO A 319 -32.09 -6.26 -36.91
C PRO A 319 -30.62 -6.05 -36.53
N GLU A 320 -30.30 -4.86 -36.00
CA GLU A 320 -29.03 -4.61 -35.34
C GLU A 320 -28.88 -5.73 -34.32
N GLU A 321 -27.97 -6.64 -34.62
CA GLU A 321 -27.59 -7.73 -33.74
C GLU A 321 -27.04 -7.02 -32.50
N VAL A 322 -27.90 -6.89 -31.48
CA VAL A 322 -27.55 -6.28 -30.20
C VAL A 322 -26.47 -7.20 -29.65
N VAL A 323 -25.22 -6.81 -29.89
CA VAL A 323 -24.04 -7.41 -29.28
C VAL A 323 -24.26 -7.21 -27.80
N LEU A 324 -24.75 -8.26 -27.14
CA LEU A 324 -24.87 -8.32 -25.70
C LEU A 324 -23.43 -8.26 -25.19
N GLU A 325 -22.96 -7.07 -24.84
CA GLU A 325 -21.71 -6.90 -24.12
C GLU A 325 -21.76 -7.84 -22.92
N GLU A 326 -20.83 -8.79 -22.86
CA GLU A 326 -20.65 -9.67 -21.71
C GLU A 326 -20.29 -8.79 -20.51
N THR A 327 -21.31 -8.41 -19.75
CA THR A 327 -21.13 -7.67 -18.51
C THR A 327 -20.46 -8.57 -17.50
N ASN A 328 -19.29 -8.15 -17.02
CA ASN A 328 -18.56 -8.84 -15.97
C ASN A 328 -19.49 -9.04 -14.75
N PRO A 329 -19.71 -10.27 -14.26
CA PRO A 329 -20.65 -10.54 -13.18
C PRO A 329 -20.30 -9.81 -11.89
N LEU A 330 -19.03 -9.44 -11.69
CA LEU A 330 -18.59 -8.65 -10.54
C LEU A 330 -19.18 -7.23 -10.56
N LEU A 331 -19.49 -6.65 -11.72
CA LEU A 331 -20.11 -5.32 -11.80
C LEU A 331 -21.61 -5.32 -11.48
N LEU A 332 -22.23 -6.50 -11.43
CA LEU A 332 -23.64 -6.68 -11.11
C LEU A 332 -23.89 -6.95 -9.62
N GLN A 333 -22.83 -7.06 -8.82
CA GLN A 333 -22.97 -7.27 -7.38
C GLN A 333 -23.56 -6.02 -6.69
N PRO A 334 -24.41 -6.18 -5.66
CA PRO A 334 -24.85 -5.07 -4.82
C PRO A 334 -23.67 -4.30 -4.21
N ILE A 335 -23.82 -2.99 -4.05
CA ILE A 335 -22.77 -2.13 -3.48
C ILE A 335 -22.35 -2.60 -2.07
N GLN A 336 -23.29 -3.13 -1.28
CA GLN A 336 -22.98 -3.68 0.04
C GLN A 336 -22.05 -4.90 -0.06
N ASP A 337 -22.44 -5.90 -0.83
CA ASP A 337 -21.68 -7.14 -1.04
C ASP A 337 -20.28 -6.84 -1.61
N TRP A 338 -20.21 -5.85 -2.50
CA TRP A 338 -18.93 -5.35 -3.00
C TRP A 338 -18.05 -4.81 -1.87
N LEU A 339 -18.53 -3.88 -1.05
CA LEU A 339 -17.74 -3.29 0.04
C LEU A 339 -17.29 -4.34 1.07
N GLU A 340 -18.13 -5.34 1.36
CA GLU A 340 -17.78 -6.47 2.23
C GLU A 340 -16.70 -7.36 1.60
N SER A 341 -16.75 -7.57 0.27
CA SER A 341 -15.73 -8.36 -0.45
C SER A 341 -14.37 -7.66 -0.55
N VAL A 342 -14.37 -6.32 -0.52
CA VAL A 342 -13.15 -5.51 -0.62
C VAL A 342 -12.41 -5.46 0.71
N ASP A 343 -13.15 -5.49 1.82
CA ASP A 343 -12.61 -5.32 3.17
C ASP A 343 -13.32 -6.22 4.18
N ASP A 344 -12.70 -7.38 4.46
CA ASP A 344 -13.16 -8.37 5.44
C ASP A 344 -13.38 -7.77 6.84
N ALA A 345 -12.71 -6.67 7.17
CA ALA A 345 -12.84 -6.01 8.48
C ALA A 345 -14.04 -5.05 8.54
N GLY A 346 -14.68 -4.74 7.41
CA GLY A 346 -15.89 -3.92 7.33
C GLY A 346 -15.67 -2.43 7.60
N PHE A 347 -14.43 -1.92 7.54
CA PHE A 347 -14.16 -0.48 7.64
C PHE A 347 -14.74 0.29 6.46
N LEU A 348 -14.85 -0.31 5.28
CA LEU A 348 -15.42 0.35 4.10
C LEU A 348 -16.95 0.47 4.14
N LEU A 349 -17.65 -0.34 4.94
CA LEU A 349 -19.11 -0.27 5.09
C LEU A 349 -19.59 1.09 5.60
N GLN A 350 -18.75 1.85 6.30
CA GLN A 350 -19.10 3.21 6.75
C GLN A 350 -19.39 4.18 5.59
N TYR A 351 -18.95 3.86 4.36
CA TYR A 351 -19.21 4.67 3.17
C TYR A 351 -20.46 4.24 2.40
N TYR A 352 -21.12 3.16 2.81
CA TYR A 352 -22.25 2.56 2.10
C TYR A 352 -23.35 3.58 1.79
N ASP A 353 -23.86 4.28 2.81
CA ASP A 353 -24.96 5.24 2.64
C ASP A 353 -24.60 6.36 1.66
N GLN A 354 -23.36 6.86 1.73
CA GLN A 354 -22.89 7.92 0.84
C GLN A 354 -22.69 7.41 -0.58
N ILE A 355 -22.19 6.19 -0.78
CA ILE A 355 -22.01 5.60 -2.10
C ILE A 355 -23.37 5.34 -2.74
N VAL A 356 -24.31 4.69 -2.05
CA VAL A 356 -25.66 4.41 -2.57
C VAL A 356 -26.45 5.69 -2.83
N ALA A 357 -26.21 6.78 -2.08
CA ALA A 357 -26.84 8.07 -2.35
C ALA A 357 -26.37 8.74 -3.64
N ASN A 358 -25.16 8.42 -4.13
CA ASN A 358 -24.57 9.05 -5.32
C ASN A 358 -24.48 8.11 -6.54
N PHE A 359 -24.60 6.79 -6.33
CA PHE A 359 -24.40 5.76 -7.35
C PHE A 359 -25.46 4.66 -7.24
N ASP A 360 -26.03 4.30 -8.40
CA ASP A 360 -27.07 3.28 -8.51
C ASP A 360 -26.48 1.86 -8.53
N SER A 361 -25.26 1.68 -9.05
CA SER A 361 -24.64 0.37 -9.21
C SER A 361 -23.11 0.44 -9.28
N LEU A 362 -22.45 -0.71 -9.04
CA LEU A 362 -21.00 -0.82 -9.21
C LEU A 362 -20.57 -0.64 -10.67
N LYS A 363 -21.40 -1.10 -11.63
CA LYS A 363 -21.21 -0.84 -13.06
C LYS A 363 -21.10 0.66 -13.36
N GLN A 364 -21.96 1.49 -12.77
CA GLN A 364 -21.88 2.96 -12.95
C GLN A 364 -20.57 3.54 -12.43
N ILE A 365 -20.07 3.06 -11.28
CA ILE A 365 -18.80 3.52 -10.72
C ILE A 365 -17.65 3.16 -11.68
N HIS A 366 -17.63 1.92 -12.19
CA HIS A 366 -16.66 1.46 -13.17
C HIS A 366 -16.70 2.32 -14.44
N ASP A 367 -17.86 2.41 -15.09
CA ASP A 367 -18.00 3.03 -16.41
C ASP A 367 -17.74 4.55 -16.39
N VAL A 368 -17.97 5.22 -15.26
CA VAL A 368 -17.85 6.68 -15.15
C VAL A 368 -16.53 7.13 -14.52
N TYR A 369 -15.93 6.33 -13.63
CA TYR A 369 -14.77 6.77 -12.84
C TYR A 369 -13.55 5.88 -12.96
N PHE A 370 -13.64 4.69 -13.55
CA PHE A 370 -12.49 3.81 -13.70
C PHE A 370 -11.89 3.94 -15.10
N HIS A 371 -10.69 4.51 -15.18
CA HIS A 371 -9.97 4.72 -16.43
C HIS A 371 -8.49 4.37 -16.23
N ASP A 372 -7.87 3.76 -17.24
CA ASP A 372 -6.43 3.44 -17.26
C ASP A 372 -5.94 2.66 -16.02
N GLY A 373 -6.77 1.74 -15.49
CA GLY A 373 -6.42 0.93 -14.31
C GLY A 373 -6.52 1.68 -12.97
N CYS A 374 -7.11 2.88 -12.96
CA CYS A 374 -7.21 3.75 -11.79
C CYS A 374 -8.63 4.33 -11.63
N LEU A 375 -9.06 4.48 -10.37
CA LEU A 375 -10.27 5.25 -10.03
C LEU A 375 -9.95 6.74 -9.97
N ASP A 376 -10.73 7.56 -10.68
CA ASP A 376 -10.68 9.03 -10.70
C ASP A 376 -10.88 9.60 -9.28
N GLY A 377 -10.11 10.63 -8.93
CA GLY A 377 -10.24 11.40 -7.69
C GLY A 377 -11.66 11.87 -7.36
N LYS A 378 -12.47 12.18 -8.39
CA LYS A 378 -13.86 12.64 -8.27
C LYS A 378 -14.78 11.58 -7.63
N PHE A 379 -14.52 10.29 -7.86
CA PHE A 379 -15.27 9.22 -7.20
C PHE A 379 -15.09 9.30 -5.69
N PHE A 380 -13.85 9.41 -5.20
CA PHE A 380 -13.58 9.46 -3.76
C PHE A 380 -14.20 10.68 -3.09
N LEU A 381 -14.26 11.80 -3.81
CA LEU A 381 -14.92 13.01 -3.33
C LEU A 381 -16.44 12.82 -3.21
N ALA A 382 -17.09 12.25 -4.22
CA ALA A 382 -18.53 11.96 -4.19
C ALA A 382 -18.91 10.88 -3.14
N ALA A 383 -18.09 9.83 -3.04
CA ALA A 383 -18.25 8.75 -2.07
C ALA A 383 -17.89 9.15 -0.62
N GLY A 384 -17.35 10.35 -0.39
CA GLY A 384 -16.93 10.80 0.94
C GLY A 384 -15.71 10.06 1.51
N VAL A 385 -14.92 9.40 0.66
CA VAL A 385 -13.74 8.64 1.07
C VAL A 385 -12.55 9.57 1.22
N THR A 386 -12.28 10.03 2.44
CA THR A 386 -11.18 10.97 2.72
C THR A 386 -9.88 10.28 3.09
N LYS A 387 -9.95 9.10 3.71
CA LYS A 387 -8.78 8.36 4.23
C LYS A 387 -7.99 7.71 3.10
N LEU A 388 -6.69 8.01 3.01
CA LEU A 388 -5.80 7.49 1.95
C LEU A 388 -5.74 5.95 1.90
N GLY A 389 -5.70 5.28 3.06
CA GLY A 389 -5.71 3.82 3.12
C GLY A 389 -6.95 3.20 2.46
N HIS A 390 -8.12 3.78 2.69
CA HIS A 390 -9.37 3.30 2.09
C HIS A 390 -9.42 3.55 0.58
N LYS A 391 -8.92 4.70 0.12
CA LYS A 391 -8.77 4.98 -1.33
C LYS A 391 -7.90 3.92 -2.01
N ARG A 392 -6.76 3.59 -1.40
CA ARG A 392 -5.83 2.57 -1.92
C ARG A 392 -6.46 1.18 -1.98
N ILE A 393 -7.21 0.78 -0.97
CA ILE A 393 -7.90 -0.52 -0.95
C ILE A 393 -8.90 -0.60 -2.11
N LEU A 394 -9.72 0.43 -2.30
CA LEU A 394 -10.69 0.51 -3.40
C LEU A 394 -9.99 0.52 -4.77
N GLN A 395 -8.95 1.34 -4.97
CA GLN A 395 -8.17 1.38 -6.22
C GLN A 395 -7.54 0.04 -6.55
N LYS A 396 -6.95 -0.62 -5.54
CA LYS A 396 -6.33 -1.93 -5.71
C LYS A 396 -7.38 -2.96 -6.15
N TRP A 397 -8.54 -2.99 -5.50
CA TRP A 397 -9.59 -3.95 -5.85
C TRP A 397 -10.03 -3.79 -7.31
N PHE A 398 -10.26 -2.56 -7.79
CA PHE A 398 -10.62 -2.34 -9.19
C PHE A 398 -9.51 -2.78 -10.14
N ARG A 399 -8.26 -2.43 -9.87
CA ARG A 399 -7.11 -2.82 -10.69
C ARG A 399 -6.93 -4.35 -10.78
N ASP A 400 -7.17 -5.06 -9.69
CA ASP A 400 -7.00 -6.51 -9.62
C ASP A 400 -8.09 -7.27 -10.42
N HIS A 401 -9.27 -6.66 -10.63
CA HIS A 401 -10.42 -7.31 -11.29
C HIS A 401 -10.73 -6.77 -12.70
N PHE A 402 -10.22 -5.58 -13.06
CA PHE A 402 -10.45 -4.91 -14.33
C PHE A 402 -9.11 -4.42 -14.92
N PRO A 403 -8.31 -5.33 -15.52
CA PRO A 403 -6.99 -5.01 -16.05
C PRO A 403 -7.01 -4.18 -17.35
#